data_AF-A0A535KWC6-F1
#
_entry.id   AF-A0A535KWC6-F1
#
_cell.length_a   1.000
_cell.length_b   1.000
_cell.length_c   1.000
_cell.angle_alpha   90.00
_cell.angle_beta   90.00
_cell.angle_gamma   90.00
#
_symmetry.space_group_name_H-M   'P 1'
#
loop_
_entity.id
_entity.type
_entity.pdbx_description
1 polymer ?
#
loop_
_entity_poly.entity_id
_entity_poly.type
_entity_poly.pdbx_seq_one_letter_code
_entity_poly.pdbx_strand_id
1 'polypeptide(L)'
;MIQISCWADRSYELDPAHSALVVIDMQRGFLAEEVSENAELRAIMPRLKTVIAAARERGFMIVHTREGYGADRSDVNAAKAVMAYVGRPTPHGEFLI
;
A
#
# COMPACT_ATOMS: atom_id res chain seq x y z
N MET A 1 -12.74 -22.57 -0.60
CA MET A 1 -13.03 -21.72 -1.78
C MET A 1 -13.99 -20.61 -1.40
N ILE A 2 -13.79 -19.41 -1.95
CA ILE A 2 -14.61 -18.21 -1.75
C ILE A 2 -14.92 -17.62 -3.12
N GLN A 3 -16.19 -17.33 -3.40
CA GLN A 3 -16.59 -16.59 -4.60
C GLN A 3 -16.60 -15.09 -4.29
N ILE A 4 -15.97 -14.29 -5.15
CA ILE A 4 -15.96 -12.84 -5.07
C ILE A 4 -16.52 -12.28 -6.36
N SER A 5 -17.64 -11.56 -6.24
CA SER A 5 -18.21 -10.75 -7.32
C SER A 5 -17.43 -9.45 -7.46
N CYS A 6 -17.05 -9.15 -8.69
CA CYS A 6 -16.21 -8.03 -9.08
C CYS A 6 -16.94 -7.14 -10.09
N TRP A 7 -16.35 -5.97 -10.37
CA TRP A 7 -16.87 -5.04 -11.37
C TRP A 7 -17.06 -5.70 -12.75
N ALA A 8 -18.09 -5.25 -13.47
CA ALA A 8 -18.56 -5.77 -14.76
C ALA A 8 -18.99 -7.26 -14.72
N ASP A 9 -19.77 -7.62 -13.71
CA ASP A 9 -20.41 -8.94 -13.54
C ASP A 9 -19.43 -10.13 -13.56
N ARG A 10 -18.16 -9.87 -13.22
CA ARG A 10 -17.13 -10.91 -13.13
C ARG A 10 -17.20 -11.57 -11.77
N SER A 11 -16.93 -12.87 -11.73
CA SER A 11 -16.77 -13.62 -10.48
C SER A 11 -15.44 -14.34 -10.50
N TYR A 12 -14.77 -14.36 -9.35
CA TYR A 12 -13.52 -15.09 -9.16
C TYR A 12 -13.67 -16.04 -7.97
N GLU A 13 -13.14 -17.24 -8.15
CA GLU A 13 -13.01 -18.21 -7.08
C GLU A 13 -11.61 -18.15 -6.48
N LEU A 14 -11.53 -17.96 -5.17
CA LEU A 14 -10.27 -17.91 -4.46
C LEU A 14 -10.18 -19.03 -3.43
N ASP A 15 -9.05 -19.74 -3.45
CA ASP A 15 -8.63 -20.57 -2.33
C ASP A 15 -7.69 -19.76 -1.43
N PRO A 16 -8.03 -19.47 -0.17
CA PRO A 16 -7.14 -18.77 0.76
C PRO A 16 -5.75 -19.40 0.88
N ALA A 17 -5.63 -20.72 0.76
CA ALA A 17 -4.35 -21.41 0.84
C ALA A 17 -3.43 -21.14 -0.36
N HIS A 18 -4.00 -20.74 -1.49
CA HIS A 18 -3.29 -20.47 -2.75
C HIS A 18 -3.47 -19.03 -3.24
N SER A 19 -3.95 -18.13 -2.39
CA SER A 19 -4.22 -16.73 -2.70
C SER A 19 -3.64 -15.82 -1.64
N ALA A 20 -3.34 -14.57 -2.01
CA ALA A 20 -2.84 -13.57 -1.08
C ALA A 20 -3.51 -12.21 -1.26
N LEU A 21 -3.67 -11.48 -0.17
CA LEU A 21 -3.98 -10.05 -0.19
C LEU A 21 -2.66 -9.26 -0.18
N VAL A 22 -2.44 -8.46 -1.22
CA VAL A 22 -1.31 -7.52 -1.29
C VAL A 22 -1.81 -6.12 -0.96
N VAL A 23 -1.30 -5.54 0.12
CA VAL A 23 -1.61 -4.18 0.57
C VAL A 23 -0.46 -3.27 0.16
N ILE A 24 -0.71 -2.37 -0.78
CA ILE A 24 0.33 -1.59 -1.44
C ILE A 24 0.46 -0.21 -0.82
N ASP A 25 1.65 0.10 -0.32
CA ASP A 25 2.17 1.44 -0.01
C ASP A 25 1.24 2.33 0.84
N MET A 26 0.57 1.72 1.81
CA MET A 26 -0.31 2.40 2.78
C MET A 26 0.52 3.10 3.87
N GLN A 27 1.52 3.88 3.48
CA GLN A 27 2.48 4.52 4.36
C GLN A 27 1.99 5.90 4.81
N ARG A 28 2.36 6.29 6.03
CA ARG A 28 2.10 7.65 6.55
C ARG A 28 2.68 8.74 5.64
N GLY A 29 3.84 8.50 5.03
CA GLY A 29 4.46 9.42 4.08
C GLY A 29 3.58 9.74 2.85
N PHE A 30 2.59 8.91 2.52
CA PHE A 30 1.67 9.18 1.41
C PHE A 30 0.28 9.63 1.88
N LEU A 31 -0.10 9.24 3.10
CA LEU A 31 -1.49 9.30 3.56
C LEU A 31 -1.72 10.23 4.76
N ALA A 32 -0.68 10.75 5.42
CA ALA A 32 -0.89 11.67 6.53
C ALA A 32 -1.44 13.02 6.02
N GLU A 33 -2.30 13.68 6.79
CA GLU A 33 -2.97 14.94 6.39
C GLU A 33 -1.96 16.05 6.10
N GLU A 34 -0.91 16.09 6.90
CA GLU A 34 0.21 17.02 6.78
C GLU A 34 1.15 16.72 5.59
N VAL A 35 0.92 15.60 4.87
CA VAL A 35 1.75 15.21 3.71
C VAL A 35 0.95 15.18 2.40
N SER A 36 -0.34 14.83 2.43
CA SER A 36 -1.17 14.74 1.24
C SER A 36 -2.52 15.42 1.43
N GLU A 37 -2.80 16.39 0.56
CA GLU A 37 -4.11 17.05 0.45
C GLU A 37 -5.16 16.13 -0.20
N ASN A 38 -4.75 14.95 -0.71
CA ASN A 38 -5.66 14.03 -1.37
C ASN A 38 -6.49 13.24 -0.34
N ALA A 39 -7.63 13.81 0.05
CA ALA A 39 -8.59 13.22 0.98
C ALA A 39 -9.15 11.88 0.48
N GLU A 40 -9.21 11.64 -0.82
CA GLU A 40 -9.73 10.39 -1.39
C GLU A 40 -8.84 9.20 -1.04
N LEU A 41 -7.50 9.40 -1.05
CA LEU A 41 -6.55 8.36 -0.65
C LEU A 41 -6.72 7.95 0.82
N ARG A 42 -7.12 8.89 1.69
CA ARG A 42 -7.36 8.61 3.11
C ARG A 42 -8.72 7.96 3.34
N ALA A 43 -9.71 8.31 2.53
CA ALA A 43 -11.07 7.80 2.64
C ALA A 43 -11.17 6.27 2.46
N ILE A 44 -10.19 5.62 1.81
CA ILE A 44 -10.18 4.16 1.65
C ILE A 44 -9.78 3.40 2.92
N MET A 45 -9.12 4.05 3.89
CA MET A 45 -8.51 3.39 5.05
C MET A 45 -9.50 2.53 5.86
N PRO A 46 -10.74 2.97 6.16
CA PRO A 46 -11.70 2.12 6.87
C PRO A 46 -12.09 0.88 6.06
N ARG A 47 -12.30 1.02 4.75
CA ARG A 47 -12.63 -0.11 3.86
C ARG A 47 -11.49 -1.11 3.78
N LEU A 48 -10.26 -0.62 3.65
CA LEU A 48 -9.08 -1.48 3.64
C LEU A 48 -8.92 -2.26 4.96
N LYS A 49 -9.17 -1.63 6.11
CA LYS A 49 -9.15 -2.32 7.42
C LYS A 49 -10.14 -3.49 7.44
N THR A 50 -11.35 -3.29 6.91
CA THR A 50 -12.36 -4.36 6.79
C THR A 50 -11.88 -5.50 5.90
N VAL A 51 -11.27 -5.20 4.75
CA VAL A 51 -10.74 -6.22 3.83
C VAL A 51 -9.60 -7.01 4.48
N ILE A 52 -8.67 -6.33 5.16
CA ILE A 52 -7.56 -6.99 5.88
C ILE A 52 -8.11 -7.89 6.99
N ALA A 53 -9.10 -7.42 7.76
CA ALA A 53 -9.71 -8.22 8.81
C ALA A 53 -10.39 -9.48 8.25
N ALA A 54 -11.17 -9.34 7.17
CA ALA A 54 -11.82 -10.47 6.51
C ALA A 54 -10.82 -11.48 5.91
N ALA A 55 -9.69 -10.99 5.36
CA ALA A 55 -8.62 -11.82 4.86
C ALA A 55 -7.93 -12.61 5.98
N ARG A 56 -7.66 -11.98 7.12
CA ARG A 56 -7.10 -12.64 8.33
C ARG A 56 -8.02 -13.73 8.85
N GLU A 57 -9.31 -13.42 9.01
CA GLU A 57 -10.32 -14.37 9.49
C GLU A 57 -10.41 -15.62 8.59
N ARG A 58 -10.24 -15.43 7.28
CA ARG A 58 -10.33 -16.50 6.26
C ARG A 58 -9.00 -17.19 5.99
N GLY A 59 -7.92 -16.80 6.68
CA GLY A 59 -6.61 -17.45 6.56
C GLY A 59 -5.85 -17.17 5.28
N PHE A 60 -6.10 -16.04 4.61
CA PHE A 60 -5.29 -15.63 3.46
C PHE A 60 -3.86 -15.25 3.90
N MET A 61 -2.88 -15.50 3.04
CA MET A 61 -1.59 -14.81 3.14
C MET A 61 -1.80 -13.30 2.94
N ILE A 62 -1.14 -12.47 3.76
CA ILE A 62 -1.21 -11.01 3.63
C ILE A 62 0.20 -10.46 3.50
N VAL A 63 0.44 -9.75 2.40
CA VAL A 63 1.71 -9.10 2.10
C VAL A 63 1.51 -7.60 2.15
N HIS A 64 2.32 -6.91 2.94
CA HIS A 64 2.35 -5.45 2.99
C HIS A 64 3.61 -4.97 2.28
N THR A 65 3.47 -3.98 1.40
CA THR A 65 4.62 -3.34 0.74
C THR A 65 4.88 -1.96 1.32
N ARG A 66 6.13 -1.53 1.17
CA ARG A 66 6.60 -0.18 1.48
C ARG A 66 7.52 0.26 0.34
N GLU A 67 7.26 1.40 -0.28
CA GLU A 67 8.27 2.11 -1.08
C GLU A 67 9.26 2.77 -0.12
N GLY A 68 10.55 2.50 -0.33
CA GLY A 68 11.65 3.06 0.45
C GLY A 68 12.99 2.73 -0.19
N TYR A 69 13.99 3.55 0.13
CA TYR A 69 15.36 3.47 -0.33
C TYR A 69 16.31 3.35 0.87
N GLY A 70 17.52 2.85 0.65
CA GLY A 70 18.57 2.85 1.66
C GLY A 70 18.90 4.27 2.13
N ALA A 71 19.30 4.42 3.40
CA ALA A 71 19.70 5.73 3.94
C ALA A 71 20.90 6.34 3.19
N ASP A 72 21.75 5.50 2.59
CA ASP A 72 22.85 5.91 1.71
C ASP A 72 22.40 6.25 0.28
N ARG A 73 21.11 6.04 -0.04
CA ARG A 73 20.45 6.29 -1.33
C ARG A 73 21.09 5.52 -2.49
N SER A 74 21.80 4.44 -2.19
CA SER A 74 22.56 3.64 -3.18
C SER A 74 21.65 2.90 -4.17
N ASP A 75 20.40 2.64 -3.79
CA ASP A 75 19.36 1.99 -4.57
C ASP A 75 18.42 2.96 -5.30
N VAL A 76 18.65 4.27 -5.19
CA VAL A 76 17.91 5.28 -5.97
C VAL A 76 18.42 5.28 -7.41
N ASN A 77 17.62 4.80 -8.34
CA ASN A 77 17.99 4.84 -9.76
C ASN A 77 18.01 6.29 -10.31
N ALA A 78 18.71 6.49 -11.43
CA ALA A 78 18.87 7.80 -12.05
C ALA A 78 17.53 8.48 -12.42
N ALA A 79 16.53 7.70 -12.84
CA ALA A 79 15.21 8.24 -13.19
C ALA A 79 14.42 8.77 -11.99
N LYS A 80 14.61 8.17 -10.81
CA LYS A 80 14.00 8.63 -9.55
C LYS A 80 14.81 9.76 -8.93
N ALA A 81 16.14 9.74 -9.07
CA ALA A 81 17.02 10.80 -8.54
C ALA A 81 16.66 12.19 -9.11
N VAL A 82 16.35 12.28 -10.41
CA VAL A 82 15.99 13.56 -11.06
C VAL A 82 14.65 14.14 -10.58
N MET A 83 13.78 13.33 -9.96
CA MET A 83 12.49 13.78 -9.43
C MET A 83 12.62 14.52 -8.08
N ALA A 84 13.80 14.44 -7.45
CA ALA A 84 14.17 15.20 -6.25
C ALA A 84 13.21 15.08 -5.03
N TYR A 85 12.38 14.03 -4.97
CA TYR A 85 11.51 13.77 -3.81
C TYR A 85 12.17 12.89 -2.75
N VAL A 86 13.04 11.96 -3.15
CA VAL A 86 13.66 10.99 -2.23
C VAL A 86 14.60 11.72 -1.27
N GLY A 87 14.42 11.47 0.03
CA GLY A 87 15.21 12.13 1.07
C GLY A 87 14.76 13.55 1.41
N ARG A 88 13.68 14.06 0.82
CA ARG A 88 13.12 15.38 1.17
C ARG A 88 12.66 15.36 2.64
N PRO A 89 12.93 16.39 3.45
CA PRO A 89 12.40 16.48 4.80
C PRO A 89 10.87 16.50 4.83
N THR A 90 10.28 15.71 5.73
CA THR A 90 8.84 15.68 6.02
C THR A 90 8.61 15.72 7.54
N PRO A 91 7.38 15.97 8.01
CA PRO A 91 7.04 15.82 9.43
C PRO A 91 7.28 14.42 10.01
N HIS A 92 7.57 13.42 9.18
CA HIS A 92 7.78 12.02 9.57
C HIS A 92 9.19 11.51 9.27
N GLY A 93 10.15 12.41 9.04
CA GLY A 93 11.52 12.08 8.66
C GLY A 93 11.78 12.35 7.18
N GLU A 94 12.84 11.74 6.64
CA GLU A 94 13.19 11.85 5.23
C GLU A 94 12.23 11.02 4.35
N PHE A 95 11.68 11.62 3.30
CA PHE A 95 10.68 10.98 2.45
C PHE A 95 11.26 9.77 1.72
N LEU A 96 10.64 8.60 1.92
CA LEU A 96 11.04 7.31 1.34
C LEU A 96 12.45 6.84 1.70
N ILE A 97 12.95 7.29 2.84
CA ILE A 97 14.10 6.69 3.54
C ILE A 97 13.57 5.86 4.72
#